data_AF-A0A2E0IYY1-F1
#
_entry.id   AF-A0A2E0IYY1-F1
#
_cell.length_a   1.000
_cell.length_b   1.000
_cell.length_c   1.000
_cell.angle_alpha   90.00
_cell.angle_beta   90.00
_cell.angle_gamma   90.00
#
_symmetry.space_group_name_H-M   'P 1'
#
loop_
_entity.id
_entity.type
_entity.pdbx_description
1 polymer ?
#
loop_
_entity_poly.entity_id
_entity_poly.type
_entity_poly.pdbx_seq_one_letter_code
_entity_poly.pdbx_strand_id
1 'polypeptide(L)'
;MGAESLLTRMTPGSPKLEKVDPAHGAIKQSDVAGACQGMTRCEYAILTYKYGEDRKALRPVYFRLYDVAYKLAAREGWQVPEGRDYVARMVKLAVHDLCDPNVCVMCRGNGAIGHVHCEVCDGKGRKRPSDMDRARFIGMNRAGFSRIWKGRYEAIYQAGANIESRGLEKLARNMR
;
A
#
# COMPACT_ATOMS: atom_id res chain seq x y z
N MET A 1 -17.11 -3.61 14.15
CA MET A 1 -16.69 -4.37 12.95
C MET A 1 -15.61 -3.57 12.24
N GLY A 2 -14.41 -4.12 12.03
CA GLY A 2 -13.27 -3.36 11.48
C GLY A 2 -13.28 -3.29 9.96
N ALA A 3 -12.72 -2.21 9.39
CA ALA A 3 -12.57 -1.98 7.95
C ALA A 3 -11.92 -3.17 7.21
N GLU A 4 -10.99 -3.87 7.86
CA GLU A 4 -10.26 -5.01 7.31
C GLU A 4 -11.18 -6.18 6.90
N SER A 5 -12.23 -6.49 7.68
CA SER A 5 -13.16 -7.59 7.42
C SER A 5 -14.05 -7.36 6.19
N LEU A 6 -14.32 -6.09 5.86
CA LEU A 6 -15.11 -5.71 4.69
C LEU A 6 -14.26 -5.74 3.43
N LEU A 7 -12.99 -5.35 3.54
CA LEU A 7 -12.03 -5.34 2.44
C LEU A 7 -11.67 -6.75 1.94
N THR A 8 -11.62 -7.76 2.81
CA THR A 8 -11.41 -9.18 2.41
C THR A 8 -12.58 -9.73 1.57
N ARG A 9 -13.75 -9.07 1.62
CA ARG A 9 -14.96 -9.44 0.87
C ARG A 9 -15.10 -8.71 -0.47
N MET A 10 -14.11 -7.90 -0.85
CA MET A 10 -14.11 -7.13 -2.09
C MET A 10 -13.52 -7.89 -3.29
N THR A 11 -12.97 -9.10 -3.10
CA THR A 11 -12.39 -9.85 -4.21
C THR A 11 -13.46 -10.60 -5.00
N PRO A 12 -13.40 -10.61 -6.35
CA PRO A 12 -14.31 -11.40 -7.19
C PRO A 12 -14.26 -12.91 -6.90
N GLY A 13 -13.19 -13.39 -6.26
CA GLY A 13 -12.99 -14.79 -5.88
C GLY A 13 -13.28 -15.11 -4.40
N SER A 14 -13.75 -14.15 -3.59
CA SER A 14 -14.16 -14.46 -2.22
C SER A 14 -15.30 -15.48 -2.27
N PRO A 15 -15.25 -16.57 -1.47
CA PRO A 15 -16.38 -17.49 -1.40
C PRO A 15 -17.65 -16.70 -1.10
N LYS A 16 -18.78 -17.08 -1.71
CA LYS A 16 -20.10 -16.50 -1.45
C LYS A 16 -20.49 -16.81 0.00
N LEU A 17 -19.91 -16.09 0.94
CA LEU A 17 -20.12 -16.23 2.39
C LEU A 17 -21.39 -15.48 2.80
N GLU A 18 -22.46 -15.67 2.03
CA GLU A 18 -23.82 -15.25 2.40
C GLU A 18 -24.32 -16.01 3.65
N LYS A 19 -23.54 -16.99 4.15
CA LYS A 19 -23.87 -17.90 5.25
C LYS A 19 -22.84 -17.93 6.39
N VAL A 20 -22.30 -16.79 6.81
CA VAL A 20 -21.50 -16.76 8.05
C VAL A 20 -22.08 -15.72 9.01
N ASP A 21 -22.68 -16.25 10.07
CA ASP A 21 -23.30 -15.62 11.25
C ASP A 21 -24.81 -15.27 11.15
N PRO A 22 -25.71 -16.03 11.80
CA PRO A 22 -27.13 -15.69 11.93
C PRO A 22 -27.39 -14.45 12.82
N ALA A 23 -26.42 -14.04 13.65
CA ALA A 23 -26.57 -12.93 14.60
C ALA A 23 -26.22 -11.55 14.00
N HIS A 24 -25.45 -11.52 12.91
CA HIS A 24 -25.02 -10.30 12.23
C HIS A 24 -25.27 -10.46 10.74
N GLY A 25 -26.35 -9.86 10.22
CA GLY A 25 -26.83 -10.05 8.85
C GLY A 25 -25.71 -10.09 7.80
N ALA A 26 -25.83 -11.01 6.83
CA ALA A 26 -24.83 -11.24 5.81
C ALA A 26 -24.52 -9.94 5.03
N ILE A 27 -23.25 -9.51 5.03
CA ILE A 27 -22.77 -8.39 4.20
C ILE A 27 -23.02 -8.77 2.73
N LYS A 28 -23.88 -7.99 2.07
CA LYS A 28 -24.24 -8.15 0.67
C LYS A 28 -23.26 -7.40 -0.23
N GLN A 29 -23.24 -7.77 -1.50
CA GLN A 29 -22.50 -7.01 -2.52
C GLN A 29 -22.94 -5.53 -2.60
N SER A 30 -24.21 -5.25 -2.31
CA SER A 30 -24.73 -3.87 -2.20
C SER A 30 -24.07 -3.09 -1.06
N ASP A 31 -23.78 -3.74 0.06
CA ASP A 31 -23.15 -3.10 1.22
C ASP A 31 -21.69 -2.78 0.93
N VAL A 32 -21.00 -3.68 0.23
CA VAL A 32 -19.64 -3.44 -0.27
C VAL A 32 -19.62 -2.30 -1.28
N ALA A 33 -20.55 -2.28 -2.24
CA ALA A 33 -20.65 -1.22 -3.23
C ALA A 33 -20.96 0.15 -2.57
N GLY A 34 -21.88 0.18 -1.60
CA GLY A 34 -22.20 1.37 -0.80
C GLY A 34 -21.00 1.85 0.01
N ALA A 35 -20.27 0.95 0.67
CA ALA A 35 -19.07 1.28 1.42
C ALA A 35 -17.97 1.90 0.52
N CYS A 36 -17.92 1.52 -0.75
CA CYS A 36 -16.94 2.04 -1.72
C CYS A 36 -17.38 3.32 -2.44
N GLN A 37 -18.58 3.85 -2.15
CA GLN A 37 -19.11 5.02 -2.85
C GLN A 37 -18.18 6.23 -2.72
N GLY A 38 -17.93 6.90 -3.86
CA GLY A 38 -17.09 8.11 -3.92
C GLY A 38 -15.58 7.86 -3.89
N MET A 39 -15.13 6.61 -3.88
CA MET A 39 -13.71 6.28 -4.06
C MET A 39 -13.27 6.52 -5.51
N THR A 40 -12.08 7.07 -5.68
CA THR A 40 -11.41 7.10 -6.98
C THR A 40 -10.92 5.69 -7.35
N ARG A 41 -10.63 5.49 -8.64
CA ARG A 41 -10.07 4.22 -9.12
C ARG A 41 -8.78 3.81 -8.39
N CYS A 42 -7.93 4.76 -8.01
CA CYS A 42 -6.68 4.46 -7.30
C CYS A 42 -6.91 4.11 -5.84
N GLU A 43 -7.85 4.79 -5.17
CA GLU A 43 -8.24 4.50 -3.78
C GLU A 43 -8.86 3.10 -3.68
N TYR A 44 -9.77 2.75 -4.58
CA TYR A 44 -10.33 1.41 -4.63
C TYR A 44 -9.26 0.34 -4.93
N ALA A 45 -8.40 0.60 -5.93
CA ALA A 45 -7.34 -0.31 -6.36
C ALA A 45 -6.33 -0.66 -5.27
N ILE A 46 -5.87 0.34 -4.49
CA ILE A 46 -4.88 0.09 -3.45
C ILE A 46 -5.47 -0.73 -2.30
N LEU A 47 -6.73 -0.48 -1.94
CA LEU A 47 -7.40 -1.20 -0.86
C LEU A 47 -7.71 -2.65 -1.26
N THR A 48 -8.25 -2.84 -2.46
CA THR A 48 -8.53 -4.20 -2.97
C THR A 48 -7.27 -5.03 -3.18
N TYR A 49 -6.15 -4.42 -3.59
CA TYR A 49 -4.88 -5.15 -3.63
C TYR A 49 -4.40 -5.55 -2.23
N LYS A 50 -4.34 -4.57 -1.31
CA LYS A 50 -3.67 -4.74 -0.01
C LYS A 50 -4.46 -5.60 0.97
N TYR A 51 -5.80 -5.48 0.91
CA TYR A 51 -6.70 -6.08 1.89
C TYR A 51 -7.70 -7.06 1.26
N GLY A 52 -7.97 -6.92 -0.04
CA GLY A 52 -8.81 -7.86 -0.80
C GLY A 52 -8.01 -8.98 -1.47
N GLU A 53 -6.68 -8.91 -1.50
CA GLU A 53 -5.78 -9.83 -2.22
C GLU A 53 -5.91 -9.80 -3.76
N ASP A 54 -6.54 -8.78 -4.36
CA ASP A 54 -6.57 -8.61 -5.81
C ASP A 54 -5.20 -8.14 -6.33
N ARG A 55 -4.32 -9.11 -6.64
CA ARG A 55 -2.95 -8.85 -7.10
C ARG A 55 -2.88 -8.09 -8.43
N LYS A 56 -3.97 -8.01 -9.20
CA LYS A 56 -4.01 -7.31 -10.50
C LYS A 56 -4.49 -5.87 -10.37
N ALA A 57 -5.04 -5.49 -9.22
CA ALA A 57 -5.64 -4.16 -9.02
C ALA A 57 -4.64 -3.00 -9.03
N LEU A 58 -3.33 -3.21 -8.83
CA LEU A 58 -2.36 -2.10 -8.65
C LEU A 58 -2.04 -1.25 -9.88
N ARG A 59 -2.41 -1.69 -11.09
CA ARG A 59 -2.02 -0.99 -12.33
C ARG A 59 -2.39 0.51 -12.33
N PRO A 60 -3.59 0.95 -11.91
CA PRO A 60 -3.94 2.36 -11.83
C PRO A 60 -3.10 3.13 -10.80
N VAL A 61 -2.78 2.51 -9.66
CA VAL A 61 -1.93 3.12 -8.60
C VAL A 61 -0.53 3.35 -9.14
N TYR A 62 0.04 2.37 -9.83
CA TYR A 62 1.35 2.48 -10.47
C TYR A 62 1.41 3.68 -11.43
N PHE A 63 0.49 3.77 -12.39
CA PHE A 63 0.49 4.88 -13.35
C PHE A 63 0.25 6.23 -12.70
N ARG A 64 -0.59 6.29 -11.66
CA ARG A 64 -0.82 7.53 -10.91
C ARG A 64 0.46 8.00 -10.22
N LEU A 65 1.18 7.09 -9.55
CA LEU A 65 2.43 7.43 -8.88
C LEU A 65 3.55 7.72 -9.88
N TYR A 66 3.52 7.10 -11.06
CA TYR A 66 4.43 7.43 -12.16
C TYR A 66 4.25 8.87 -12.66
N ASP A 67 3.00 9.28 -12.93
CA ASP A 67 2.68 10.67 -13.28
C ASP A 67 3.12 11.67 -12.19
N VAL A 68 2.87 11.35 -10.92
CA VAL A 68 3.35 12.16 -9.79
C VAL A 68 4.88 12.25 -9.78
N ALA A 69 5.58 11.13 -9.93
CA ALA A 69 7.04 11.10 -9.91
C ALA A 69 7.66 11.92 -11.04
N TYR A 70 7.10 11.86 -12.26
CA TYR A 70 7.57 12.69 -13.38
C TYR A 70 7.31 14.17 -13.17
N LYS A 71 6.15 14.54 -12.63
CA LYS A 71 5.85 15.94 -12.28
C LYS A 71 6.80 16.48 -11.20
N LEU A 72 7.10 15.67 -10.19
CA LEU A 72 8.10 16.01 -9.17
C LEU A 72 9.49 16.16 -9.79
N ALA A 73 9.90 15.20 -10.64
CA ALA A 73 11.18 15.23 -11.32
C ALA A 73 11.38 16.48 -12.18
N ALA A 74 10.35 16.86 -12.95
CA ALA A 74 10.38 18.07 -13.77
C ALA A 74 10.41 19.34 -12.90
N ARG A 75 9.56 19.41 -11.88
CA ARG A 75 9.48 20.59 -10.98
C ARG A 75 10.77 20.83 -10.20
N GLU A 76 11.45 19.77 -9.79
CA GLU A 76 12.63 19.84 -8.93
C GLU A 76 13.94 19.62 -9.69
N GLY A 77 13.90 19.57 -11.02
CA GLY A 77 15.08 19.44 -11.87
C GLY A 77 15.92 18.19 -11.59
N TRP A 78 15.27 17.06 -11.33
CA TRP A 78 15.96 15.82 -10.96
C TRP A 78 16.92 15.39 -12.06
N GLN A 79 18.21 15.33 -11.72
CA GLN A 79 19.22 14.69 -12.56
C GLN A 79 19.03 13.17 -12.47
N VAL A 80 18.50 12.57 -13.54
CA VAL A 80 18.28 11.13 -13.67
C VAL A 80 19.44 10.54 -14.48
N PRO A 81 20.24 9.63 -13.92
CA PRO A 81 21.34 9.05 -14.66
C PRO A 81 20.85 8.29 -15.89
N GLU A 82 21.60 8.41 -16.99
CA GLU A 82 21.29 7.75 -18.26
C GLU A 82 21.34 6.22 -18.15
N GLY A 83 20.63 5.55 -19.06
CA GLY A 83 20.69 4.09 -19.21
C GLY A 83 19.84 3.27 -18.22
N ARG A 84 19.16 3.89 -17.25
CA ARG A 84 18.16 3.20 -16.40
C ARG A 84 16.98 4.11 -16.09
N ASP A 85 15.76 3.57 -16.20
CA ASP A 85 14.55 4.26 -15.76
C ASP A 85 14.44 4.24 -14.23
N TYR A 86 15.27 5.08 -13.57
CA TYR A 86 15.28 5.22 -12.11
C TYR A 86 13.92 5.69 -11.59
N VAL A 87 13.21 6.53 -12.32
CA VAL A 87 11.89 7.02 -11.92
C VAL A 87 10.88 5.87 -11.87
N ALA A 88 10.81 5.03 -12.91
CA ALA A 88 9.97 3.82 -12.87
C ALA A 88 10.33 2.90 -11.71
N ARG A 89 11.62 2.67 -11.47
CA ARG A 89 12.09 1.78 -10.40
C ARG A 89 11.74 2.32 -9.02
N MET A 90 11.82 3.64 -8.83
CA MET A 90 11.41 4.33 -7.62
C MET A 90 9.91 4.19 -7.37
N VAL A 91 9.10 4.33 -8.41
CA VAL A 91 7.64 4.11 -8.33
C VAL A 91 7.34 2.66 -8.00
N LYS A 92 8.02 1.70 -8.64
CA LYS A 92 7.88 0.26 -8.32
C LYS A 92 8.24 -0.01 -6.86
N LEU A 93 9.33 0.57 -6.36
CA LEU A 93 9.73 0.44 -4.97
C LEU A 93 8.68 1.04 -4.02
N ALA A 94 8.16 2.23 -4.33
CA ALA A 94 7.12 2.86 -3.50
C ALA A 94 5.84 2.02 -3.46
N VAL A 95 5.38 1.51 -4.61
CA VAL A 95 4.22 0.60 -4.68
C VAL A 95 4.50 -0.69 -3.89
N HIS A 96 5.69 -1.25 -4.03
CA HIS A 96 6.11 -2.43 -3.28
C HIS A 96 6.10 -2.17 -1.77
N ASP A 97 6.77 -1.12 -1.27
CA ASP A 97 6.84 -0.82 0.16
C ASP A 97 5.46 -0.46 0.76
N LEU A 98 4.56 0.10 -0.06
CA LEU A 98 3.22 0.50 0.36
C LEU A 98 2.25 -0.70 0.46
N CYS A 99 2.40 -1.67 -0.43
CA CYS A 99 1.41 -2.72 -0.65
C CYS A 99 1.91 -4.12 -0.24
N ASP A 100 3.22 -4.35 -0.25
CA ASP A 100 3.81 -5.57 0.28
C ASP A 100 3.78 -5.52 1.81
N PRO A 101 3.21 -6.54 2.47
CA PRO A 101 3.04 -6.49 3.90
C PRO A 101 4.35 -6.48 4.68
N ASN A 102 5.51 -6.78 4.05
CA ASN A 102 6.83 -6.85 4.71
C ASN A 102 6.71 -7.41 6.13
N VAL A 103 5.97 -8.52 6.22
CA VAL A 103 5.51 -9.07 7.50
C VAL A 103 6.74 -9.33 8.34
N CYS A 104 6.76 -8.79 9.56
CA CYS A 104 7.86 -9.03 10.46
C CYS A 104 7.95 -10.54 10.72
N VAL A 105 9.07 -11.15 10.35
CA VAL A 105 9.27 -12.60 10.49
C VAL A 105 9.22 -13.07 11.96
N MET A 106 9.52 -12.17 12.91
CA MET A 106 9.53 -12.48 14.34
C MET A 106 8.12 -12.54 14.92
N CYS A 107 7.31 -11.50 14.74
CA CYS A 107 5.93 -11.46 15.26
C CYS A 107 4.88 -11.94 14.26
N ARG A 108 5.30 -12.33 13.05
CA ARG A 108 4.43 -12.79 11.94
C ARG A 108 3.28 -11.83 11.62
N GLY A 109 3.50 -10.53 11.77
CA GLY A 109 2.47 -9.52 11.49
C GLY A 109 1.75 -8.97 12.72
N ASN A 110 1.89 -9.61 13.89
CA ASN A 110 1.10 -9.27 15.07
C ASN A 110 1.57 -8.00 15.81
N GLY A 111 2.80 -7.53 15.56
CA GLY A 111 3.38 -6.40 16.28
C GLY A 111 3.81 -6.71 17.72
N ALA A 112 3.42 -7.87 18.25
CA ALA A 112 3.79 -8.36 19.57
C ALA A 112 4.18 -9.84 19.53
N ILE A 113 4.99 -10.26 20.49
CA ILE A 113 5.31 -11.67 20.78
C ILE A 113 4.77 -11.96 22.17
N GLY A 114 3.63 -12.66 22.25
CA GLY A 114 2.86 -12.75 23.49
C GLY A 114 2.31 -11.39 23.91
N HIS A 115 2.58 -10.96 25.14
CA HIS A 115 2.18 -9.65 25.66
C HIS A 115 3.26 -8.57 25.49
N VAL A 116 4.40 -8.89 24.85
CA VAL A 116 5.55 -8.00 24.71
C VAL A 116 5.58 -7.39 23.31
N HIS A 117 5.88 -6.10 23.25
CA HIS A 117 6.13 -5.36 22.01
C HIS A 117 7.24 -6.04 21.17
N CYS A 118 7.02 -6.22 19.88
CA CYS A 118 8.02 -6.78 18.99
C CYS A 118 9.07 -5.71 18.61
N GLU A 119 10.22 -5.74 19.27
CA GLU A 119 11.35 -4.80 19.04
C GLU A 119 11.82 -4.77 17.58
N VAL A 120 11.82 -5.92 16.89
CA VAL A 120 12.30 -6.03 15.50
C VAL A 120 11.45 -5.24 14.50
N CYS A 121 10.16 -5.02 14.79
CA CYS A 121 9.28 -4.21 13.97
C CYS A 121 8.77 -2.96 14.71
N ASP A 122 9.32 -2.69 15.89
CA ASP A 122 8.90 -1.60 16.76
C ASP A 122 7.36 -1.58 16.93
N GLY A 123 6.77 -2.75 17.21
CA GLY A 123 5.33 -2.88 17.47
C GLY A 123 4.43 -2.85 16.24
N LYS A 124 4.97 -2.61 15.03
CA LYS A 124 4.16 -2.32 13.83
C LYS A 124 3.67 -3.57 13.09
N GLY A 125 4.15 -4.75 13.47
CA GLY A 125 3.88 -6.00 12.75
C GLY A 125 4.60 -6.14 11.41
N ARG A 126 5.20 -5.05 10.92
CA ARG A 126 5.80 -4.94 9.58
C ARG A 126 7.18 -4.33 9.67
N LYS A 127 8.15 -4.90 8.96
CA LYS A 127 9.52 -4.38 8.92
C LYS A 127 9.71 -3.56 7.66
N ARG A 128 9.91 -2.24 7.79
CA ARG A 128 10.25 -1.42 6.62
C ARG A 128 11.61 -1.86 6.05
N PRO A 129 11.74 -2.01 4.72
CA PRO A 129 13.04 -2.28 4.09
C PRO A 129 14.07 -1.23 4.49
N SER A 130 15.32 -1.66 4.61
CA SER A 130 16.42 -0.74 4.91
C SER A 130 16.78 0.10 3.68
N ASP A 131 17.48 1.22 3.87
CA ASP A 131 17.99 2.03 2.75
C ASP A 131 18.92 1.23 1.83
N MET A 132 19.60 0.21 2.36
CA MET A 132 20.41 -0.72 1.57
C MET A 132 19.54 -1.62 0.67
N ASP A 133 18.44 -2.15 1.20
CA ASP A 133 17.52 -2.99 0.43
C ASP A 133 16.85 -2.18 -0.68
N ARG A 134 16.42 -0.95 -0.36
CA ARG A 134 15.88 0.00 -1.33
C ARG A 134 16.88 0.35 -2.44
N ALA A 135 18.11 0.66 -2.06
CA ALA A 135 19.18 0.95 -3.01
C ALA A 135 19.44 -0.24 -3.95
N ARG A 136 19.49 -1.46 -3.40
CA ARG A 136 19.65 -2.70 -4.16
C ARG A 136 18.48 -2.91 -5.12
N PHE A 137 17.25 -2.68 -4.69
CA PHE A 137 16.05 -2.80 -5.52
C PHE A 137 16.11 -1.90 -6.77
N ILE A 138 16.57 -0.66 -6.60
CA ILE A 138 16.68 0.30 -7.71
C ILE A 138 17.95 0.05 -8.54
N GLY A 139 18.95 -0.64 -7.98
CA GLY A 139 20.23 -0.93 -8.62
C GLY A 139 21.25 0.20 -8.44
N MET A 140 21.26 0.88 -7.30
CA MET A 140 22.24 1.90 -6.94
C MET A 140 22.96 1.55 -5.63
N ASN A 141 24.04 2.27 -5.32
CA ASN A 141 24.70 2.11 -4.03
C ASN A 141 23.92 2.81 -2.89
N ARG A 142 24.13 2.36 -1.66
CA ARG A 142 23.44 2.88 -0.46
C ARG A 142 23.65 4.37 -0.26
N ALA A 143 24.86 4.88 -0.49
CA ALA A 143 25.19 6.29 -0.27
C ALA A 143 24.43 7.21 -1.24
N GLY A 144 24.36 6.84 -2.51
CA GLY A 144 23.60 7.53 -3.55
C GLY A 144 22.11 7.50 -3.26
N PHE A 145 21.59 6.36 -2.80
CA PHE A 145 20.20 6.28 -2.36
C PHE A 145 19.94 7.24 -1.19
N SER A 146 20.69 7.08 -0.09
CA SER A 146 20.47 7.83 1.14
C SER A 146 20.59 9.34 0.96
N ARG A 147 21.56 9.81 0.15
CA ARG A 147 21.85 11.24 0.00
C ARG A 147 20.97 11.94 -1.04
N ILE A 148 20.62 11.25 -2.12
CA ILE A 148 19.98 11.90 -3.29
C ILE A 148 18.56 11.38 -3.50
N TRP A 149 18.37 10.05 -3.45
CA TRP A 149 17.11 9.44 -3.87
C TRP A 149 16.14 9.19 -2.72
N LYS A 150 16.57 9.21 -1.46
CA LYS A 150 15.71 8.96 -0.31
C LYS A 150 14.54 9.93 -0.22
N GLY A 151 14.79 11.24 -0.27
CA GLY A 151 13.72 12.24 -0.24
C GLY A 151 12.78 12.13 -1.44
N ARG A 152 13.33 11.80 -2.62
CA ARG A 152 12.55 11.55 -3.84
C ARG A 152 11.61 10.34 -3.68
N TYR A 153 12.12 9.26 -3.08
CA TYR A 153 11.35 8.06 -2.76
C TYR A 153 10.25 8.38 -1.75
N GLU A 154 10.59 9.08 -0.68
CA GLU A 154 9.64 9.44 0.37
C GLU A 154 8.48 10.27 -0.19
N ALA A 155 8.75 11.23 -1.08
CA ALA A 155 7.69 12.01 -1.74
C ALA A 155 6.73 11.13 -2.55
N ILE A 156 7.25 10.17 -3.32
CA ILE A 156 6.43 9.24 -4.12
C ILE A 156 5.64 8.29 -3.19
N TYR A 157 6.29 7.74 -2.17
CA TYR A 157 5.66 6.88 -1.18
C TYR A 157 4.51 7.59 -0.47
N GLN A 158 4.73 8.84 -0.03
CA GLN A 158 3.70 9.63 0.64
C GLN A 158 2.51 9.93 -0.28
N ALA A 159 2.74 10.16 -1.58
CA ALA A 159 1.64 10.29 -2.53
C ALA A 159 0.78 9.02 -2.59
N GLY A 160 1.40 7.83 -2.51
CA GLY A 160 0.70 6.55 -2.42
C GLY A 160 -0.03 6.35 -1.09
N ALA A 161 0.64 6.65 0.03
CA ALA A 161 0.04 6.58 1.36
C ALA A 161 -1.19 7.49 1.48
N ASN A 162 -1.16 8.67 0.88
CA ASN A 162 -2.31 9.58 0.82
C ASN A 162 -3.49 9.01 0.00
N ILE A 163 -3.23 8.22 -1.04
CA ILE A 163 -4.29 7.50 -1.77
C ILE A 163 -4.91 6.45 -0.85
N GLU A 164 -4.10 5.68 -0.14
CA GLU A 164 -4.58 4.68 0.82
C GLU A 164 -5.42 5.32 1.93
N SER A 165 -4.90 6.34 2.62
CA SER A 165 -5.58 7.01 3.73
C SER A 165 -6.94 7.58 3.30
N ARG A 166 -7.02 8.28 2.16
CA ARG A 166 -8.31 8.79 1.66
C ARG A 166 -9.30 7.66 1.34
N GLY A 167 -8.82 6.55 0.82
CA GLY A 167 -9.65 5.36 0.60
C GLY A 167 -10.20 4.82 1.92
N LEU A 168 -9.34 4.61 2.92
CA LEU A 168 -9.73 4.13 4.25
C LEU A 168 -10.70 5.09 4.95
N GLU A 169 -10.48 6.40 4.86
CA GLU A 169 -11.36 7.43 5.43
C GLU A 169 -12.76 7.36 4.80
N LYS A 170 -12.85 7.24 3.47
CA LYS A 170 -14.14 7.10 2.77
C LYS A 170 -14.85 5.81 3.18
N LEU A 171 -14.12 4.70 3.26
CA LEU A 171 -14.65 3.42 3.71
C LEU A 171 -15.22 3.53 5.13
N ALA A 172 -14.43 4.06 6.06
CA ALA A 172 -14.81 4.23 7.46
C ALA A 172 -16.02 5.16 7.62
N ARG A 173 -16.12 6.22 6.80
CA ARG A 173 -17.27 7.13 6.79
C ARG A 173 -18.53 6.47 6.26
N ASN A 174 -18.44 5.68 5.19
CA ASN A 174 -19.59 5.04 4.56
C ASN A 174 -20.09 3.79 5.33
N MET A 175 -19.31 3.31 6.30
CA MET A 175 -19.66 2.21 7.22
C MET A 175 -20.31 2.67 8.53
N ARG A 176 -20.45 3.99 8.75
CA ARG A 176 -21.18 4.57 9.88
C ARG A 176 -22.63 4.81 9.48
#